data_AF-A0A4Y4M0T2-F1
#
_entry.id   AF-A0A4Y4M0T2-F1
#
_cell.length_a   1.000
_cell.length_b   1.000
_cell.length_c   1.000
_cell.angle_alpha   90.00
_cell.angle_beta   90.00
_cell.angle_gamma   90.00
#
_symmetry.space_group_name_H-M   'P 1'
#
loop_
_entity.id
_entity.type
_entity.pdbx_description
1 polymer ?
#
loop_
_entity_poly.entity_id
_entity_poly.type
_entity_poly.pdbx_seq_one_letter_code
_entity_poly.pdbx_strand_id
1 'polypeptide(L)'
;MGQGACQAIEDAYIIGKLLEKNQDFNAIFKAFQSIRRKKVNYIVSTSHTIGKVSQWEKGNSIRNFLMGLIPESINQKMAKKIIELEM
;
A
#
# COMPACT_ATOMS: atom_id res chain seq x y z
N MET A 1 1.63 8.37 4.09
CA MET A 1 0.36 7.71 3.66
C MET A 1 -0.39 7.07 4.83
N GLY A 2 0.26 6.69 5.94
CA GLY A 2 -0.45 6.27 7.16
C GLY A 2 -1.14 4.91 7.06
N GLN A 3 -0.77 4.06 6.10
CA GLN A 3 -1.48 2.81 5.81
C GLN A 3 -0.98 1.59 6.60
N GLY A 4 0.03 1.75 7.46
CA GLY A 4 0.61 0.61 8.19
C GLY A 4 -0.41 -0.16 9.04
N ALA A 5 -1.25 0.56 9.79
CA ALA A 5 -2.30 -0.06 10.61
C ALA A 5 -3.37 -0.77 9.75
N CYS A 6 -3.82 -0.13 8.67
CA CYS A 6 -4.77 -0.74 7.74
C CYS A 6 -4.21 -2.01 7.08
N GLN A 7 -2.92 -2.00 6.71
CA GLN A 7 -2.24 -3.18 6.19
C GLN A 7 -2.19 -4.32 7.22
N ALA A 8 -1.89 -4.02 8.49
CA ALA A 8 -1.87 -5.04 9.54
C ALA A 8 -3.25 -5.67 9.79
N ILE A 9 -4.32 -4.87 9.78
CA ILE A 9 -5.70 -5.37 9.90
C ILE A 9 -6.05 -6.27 8.71
N GLU A 10 -5.69 -5.85 7.50
CA GLU A 10 -5.91 -6.61 6.27
C GLU A 10 -5.12 -7.93 6.25
N ASP A 11 -3.88 -7.90 6.75
CA ASP A 11 -3.03 -9.08 6.88
C ASP A 11 -3.64 -10.10 7.85
N ALA A 12 -4.10 -9.64 9.02
CA ALA A 12 -4.75 -10.49 10.01
C ALA A 12 -6.03 -11.14 9.47
N TYR A 13 -6.85 -10.37 8.74
CA TYR A 13 -8.06 -10.88 8.08
C TYR A 13 -7.73 -11.97 7.06
N ILE A 14 -6.75 -11.76 6.17
CA ILE A 14 -6.39 -12.72 5.13
C ILE A 14 -5.79 -13.99 5.73
N ILE A 15 -4.94 -13.89 6.75
CA ILE A 15 -4.41 -15.07 7.47
C ILE A 15 -5.55 -15.86 8.10
N GLY A 16 -6.49 -15.19 8.78
CA GLY A 16 -7.68 -15.83 9.34
C GLY A 16 -8.49 -16.58 8.29
N LYS A 17 -8.71 -15.97 7.11
CA LYS A 17 -9.41 -16.61 5.98
C LYS A 17 -8.67 -17.79 5.36
N LEU A 18 -7.35 -17.77 5.35
CA LEU A 18 -6.56 -18.92 4.86
C LEU A 18 -6.59 -20.07 5.87
N LEU A 19 -6.59 -19.77 7.17
CA LEU A 19 -6.70 -20.76 8.26
C LEU A 19 -8.06 -21.48 8.28
N GLU A 20 -9.14 -20.86 7.79
CA GLU A 20 -10.43 -21.53 7.59
C GLU A 20 -10.34 -22.70 6.57
N LYS A 21 -9.37 -22.67 5.65
CA LYS A 21 -9.26 -23.63 4.53
C LYS A 21 -8.19 -24.71 4.74
N ASN A 22 -7.13 -24.40 5.48
CA ASN A 22 -6.00 -25.31 5.71
C ASN A 22 -5.38 -24.99 7.08
N GLN A 23 -4.71 -25.97 7.70
CA GLN A 23 -3.97 -25.82 8.96
C GLN A 23 -2.45 -25.96 8.78
N ASP A 24 -1.97 -26.28 7.57
CA ASP A 24 -0.55 -26.25 7.24
C ASP A 24 -0.07 -24.80 7.11
N PHE A 25 0.62 -24.32 8.14
CA PHE A 25 1.19 -22.96 8.20
C PHE A 25 2.14 -22.65 7.05
N ASN A 26 2.89 -23.62 6.51
CA ASN A 26 3.80 -23.37 5.40
C ASN A 26 3.02 -23.05 4.12
N ALA A 27 1.97 -23.84 3.83
CA ALA A 27 1.08 -23.59 2.71
C ALA A 27 0.34 -22.25 2.86
N ILE A 28 -0.13 -21.94 4.07
CA ILE A 28 -0.84 -20.70 4.40
C ILE A 28 0.06 -19.49 4.19
N PHE A 29 1.26 -19.47 4.76
CA PHE A 29 2.15 -18.31 4.63
C PHE A 29 2.64 -18.11 3.20
N LYS A 30 2.80 -19.18 2.43
CA LYS A 30 3.09 -19.09 1.00
C LYS A 30 1.94 -18.42 0.23
N ALA A 31 0.70 -18.83 0.49
CA ALA A 31 -0.48 -18.23 -0.13
C ALA A 31 -0.66 -16.77 0.32
N PHE A 32 -0.58 -16.49 1.62
CA PHE A 32 -0.62 -15.16 2.19
C PHE A 32 0.39 -14.23 1.52
N GLN A 33 1.66 -14.65 1.42
CA GLN A 33 2.69 -13.87 0.77
C GLN A 33 2.36 -13.60 -0.71
N SER A 34 1.83 -14.58 -1.44
CA SER A 34 1.44 -14.37 -2.84
C SER A 34 0.31 -13.35 -3.02
N ILE A 35 -0.66 -13.32 -2.08
CA ILE A 35 -1.79 -12.39 -2.09
C ILE A 35 -1.31 -10.97 -1.72
N ARG A 36 -0.59 -10.84 -0.61
CA ARG A 36 -0.28 -9.52 -0.02
C ARG A 36 0.87 -8.78 -0.67
N ARG A 37 1.88 -9.49 -1.18
CA ARG A 37 3.19 -8.89 -1.54
C ARG A 37 3.05 -7.76 -2.56
N LYS A 38 2.15 -7.88 -3.53
CA LYS A 38 1.94 -6.86 -4.56
C LYS A 38 1.43 -5.54 -3.96
N LYS A 39 0.39 -5.60 -3.13
CA LYS A 39 -0.22 -4.43 -2.49
C LYS A 39 0.72 -3.79 -1.46
N VAL A 40 1.36 -4.59 -0.60
CA VAL A 40 2.32 -4.13 0.40
C VAL A 40 3.50 -3.41 -0.27
N ASN A 41 4.11 -4.01 -1.31
CA ASN A 41 5.20 -3.38 -2.05
C ASN A 41 4.79 -2.05 -2.67
N TYR A 42 3.59 -1.98 -3.25
CA TYR A 42 3.06 -0.74 -3.80
C TYR A 42 2.92 0.35 -2.73
N ILE A 43 2.33 0.03 -1.57
CA ILE A 43 2.11 1.00 -0.48
C ILE A 43 3.43 1.48 0.11
N VAL A 44 4.38 0.57 0.35
CA VAL A 44 5.70 0.92 0.92
C VAL A 44 6.51 1.77 -0.05
N SER A 45 6.62 1.36 -1.32
CA SER A 45 7.38 2.11 -2.33
C SER A 45 6.78 3.48 -2.62
N THR A 46 5.44 3.58 -2.67
CA THR A 46 4.73 4.85 -2.84
C THR A 46 4.93 5.75 -1.62
N SER A 47 4.81 5.21 -0.40
CA SER A 47 5.03 5.96 0.84
C SER A 47 6.45 6.51 0.93
N HIS A 48 7.45 5.68 0.58
CA HIS A 48 8.85 6.10 0.54
C HIS A 48 9.10 7.18 -0.51
N THR A 49 8.51 7.05 -1.69
CA THR A 49 8.63 8.05 -2.76
C THR A 49 8.04 9.40 -2.36
N ILE A 50 6.83 9.39 -1.78
CA ILE A 50 6.20 10.59 -1.24
C ILE A 50 7.06 11.19 -0.13
N GLY A 51 7.61 10.37 0.78
CA GLY A 51 8.52 10.83 1.84
C GLY A 51 9.72 11.59 1.28
N LYS A 52 10.41 11.01 0.29
CA LYS A 52 11.56 11.67 -0.37
C LYS A 52 11.20 13.01 -0.99
N VAL A 53 10.05 13.10 -1.68
CA VAL A 53 9.61 14.34 -2.32
C VAL A 53 9.19 15.39 -1.27
N SER A 54 8.50 14.96 -0.21
CA SER A 54 8.06 15.84 0.87
C SER A 54 9.23 16.41 1.69
N GLN A 55 10.29 15.63 1.87
CA GLN A 55 11.49 16.01 2.61
C GLN A 55 12.55 16.72 1.76
N TRP A 56 12.29 16.96 0.47
CA TRP A 56 13.23 17.68 -0.38
C TRP A 56 13.40 19.12 0.12
N GLU A 57 14.63 19.49 0.50
CA GLU A 57 14.93 20.78 1.12
C GLU A 57 15.10 21.94 0.12
N LYS A 58 15.36 21.64 -1.16
CA LYS A 58 15.65 22.63 -2.23
C LYS A 58 14.63 22.53 -3.35
N GLY A 59 14.24 23.65 -3.93
CA GLY A 59 13.27 23.67 -5.05
C GLY A 59 11.80 23.55 -4.62
N ASN A 60 11.46 23.95 -3.39
CA ASN A 60 10.11 23.86 -2.82
C ASN A 60 9.02 24.48 -3.71
N SER A 61 9.31 25.60 -4.38
CA SER A 61 8.36 26.23 -5.31
C SER A 61 8.04 25.34 -6.50
N ILE A 62 9.05 24.67 -7.07
CA ILE A 62 8.87 23.72 -8.19
C ILE A 62 8.10 22.49 -7.70
N ARG A 63 8.46 21.95 -6.53
CA ARG A 63 7.74 20.83 -5.92
C ARG A 63 6.25 21.16 -5.73
N ASN A 64 5.95 22.31 -5.13
CA ASN A 64 4.57 22.74 -4.86
C ASN A 64 3.80 22.98 -6.16
N PHE A 65 4.43 23.58 -7.17
CA PHE A 65 3.84 23.76 -8.50
C PHE A 65 3.50 22.41 -9.14
N LEU A 66 4.46 21.48 -9.18
CA LEU A 66 4.25 20.14 -9.74
C LEU A 66 3.19 19.35 -8.96
N MET A 67 3.14 19.46 -7.63
CA MET A 67 2.10 18.84 -6.82
C MET A 67 0.70 19.40 -7.14
N GLY A 68 0.58 20.71 -7.38
CA GLY A 68 -0.67 21.35 -7.77
C GLY A 68 -1.15 20.94 -9.18
N LEU A 69 -0.24 20.46 -10.03
CA LEU A 69 -0.57 19.96 -11.37
C LEU A 69 -0.98 18.48 -11.41
N ILE A 70 -0.87 17.74 -10.29
CA ILE A 70 -1.25 16.32 -10.26
C ILE A 70 -2.76 16.21 -10.51
N PRO A 71 -3.18 15.51 -11.59
CA PRO A 71 -4.59 15.32 -11.87
C PRO A 71 -5.30 14.54 -10.77
N GLU A 72 -6.54 14.93 -10.48
CA GLU A 72 -7.36 14.28 -9.44
C GLU A 72 -7.56 12.78 -9.70
N SER A 73 -7.62 12.38 -10.97
CA SER A 73 -7.72 10.97 -11.37
C SER A 73 -6.56 10.11 -10.86
N ILE A 74 -5.36 10.67 -10.69
CA ILE A 74 -4.21 9.97 -10.10
C ILE A 74 -4.45 9.72 -8.61
N ASN A 75 -4.91 10.73 -7.88
CA ASN A 75 -5.23 10.61 -6.46
C ASN A 75 -6.36 9.59 -6.23
N GLN A 76 -7.40 9.62 -7.08
CA GLN A 76 -8.50 8.66 -7.03
C GLN A 76 -8.02 7.22 -7.30
N LYS A 77 -7.17 7.01 -8.33
CA LYS A 77 -6.59 5.68 -8.59
C LYS A 77 -5.74 5.18 -7.43
N MET A 78 -4.95 6.06 -6.81
CA MET A 78 -4.16 5.72 -5.64
C MET A 78 -5.06 5.34 -4.45
N ALA A 79 -6.07 6.14 -4.16
CA ALA A 79 -7.03 5.87 -3.09
C ALA A 79 -7.77 4.54 -3.30
N LYS A 80 -8.25 4.28 -4.52
CA LYS A 80 -8.90 3.02 -4.88
C LYS A 80 -7.99 1.83 -4.58
N LYS A 81 -6.74 1.86 -5.04
CA LYS A 81 -5.78 0.77 -4.85
C LYS A 81 -5.41 0.51 -3.38
N ILE A 82 -5.52 1.53 -2.53
CA ILE A 82 -5.27 1.40 -1.08
C ILE A 82 -6.46 0.73 -0.39
N ILE A 83 -7.68 1.16 -0.72
CA ILE A 83 -8.91 0.75 -0.04
C ILE A 83 -9.40 -0.62 -0.50
N GLU A 84 -9.25 -0.94 -1.79
CA GLU A 84 -9.74 -2.18 -2.38
C GLU A 84 -8.99 -3.39 -1.82
N LEU A 85 -9.74 -4.34 -1.24
CA LEU A 85 -9.20 -5.57 -0.68
C LEU A 85 -8.87 -6.53 -1.84
N GLU A 86 -7.59 -6.90 -1.96
CA GLU A 86 -7.14 -7.92 -2.91
C GLU A 86 -7.09 -9.27 -2.16
N MET A 87 -7.89 -10.24 -2.59
CA MET A 87 -7.92 -11.63 -2.09
C MET A 87 -7.54 -12.62 -3.18
#